data_AF-A0A6J4SY61-F1
#
_entry.id   AF-A0A6J4SY61-F1
#
_cell.length_a   1.000
_cell.length_b   1.000
_cell.length_c   1.000
_cell.angle_alpha   90.00
_cell.angle_beta   90.00
_cell.angle_gamma   90.00
#
_symmetry.space_group_name_H-M   'P 1'
#
loop_
_entity.id
_entity.type
_entity.pdbx_description
1 polymer ?
#
loop_
_entity_poly.entity_id
_entity_poly.type
_entity_poly.pdbx_seq_one_letter_code
_entity_poly.pdbx_strand_id
1 'polypeptide(L)'
;MHDALHLVKTRRFLPIFVTQFLGAFNDNLFRTAMVLLVIYGIYGDAEQEATFSAIAGGLFIAPFFLLSALAGQLADGIDKARIVRLVKTAEILIMLFGAAGLLLHNIPLLLAALTAMGVHSTFFGPIKYAILPQHLERDEVLGGTGLV
;
A
#
# COMPACT_ATOMS: atom_id res chain seq x y z
N MET A 1 0.14 -28.71 -12.07
CA MET A 1 0.46 -27.35 -11.60
C MET A 1 -0.30 -26.41 -12.50
N HIS A 2 -1.47 -25.92 -12.06
CA HIS A 2 -2.25 -24.97 -12.87
C HIS A 2 -1.39 -23.71 -13.09
N ASP A 3 -1.29 -23.29 -14.34
CA ASP A 3 -0.49 -22.12 -14.72
C ASP A 3 -1.12 -20.87 -14.10
N ALA A 4 -0.47 -20.30 -13.07
CA ALA A 4 -1.00 -19.17 -12.31
C ALA A 4 -1.32 -17.97 -13.21
N LEU A 5 -0.56 -17.79 -14.31
CA LEU A 5 -0.76 -16.72 -15.27
C LEU A 5 -2.14 -16.74 -15.93
N HIS A 6 -2.80 -17.90 -16.00
CA HIS A 6 -4.18 -17.99 -16.49
C HIS A 6 -5.16 -17.24 -15.57
N LEU A 7 -4.91 -17.19 -14.26
CA LEU A 7 -5.78 -16.52 -13.29
C LEU A 7 -5.94 -15.04 -13.59
N VAL A 8 -4.88 -14.36 -14.05
CA VAL A 8 -4.91 -12.93 -14.43
C VAL A 8 -5.93 -12.66 -15.54
N LYS A 9 -6.25 -13.64 -16.39
CA LYS A 9 -7.26 -13.49 -17.45
C LYS A 9 -8.69 -13.74 -16.99
N THR A 10 -8.87 -14.27 -15.78
CA THR A 10 -10.20 -14.62 -15.26
C THR A 10 -10.92 -13.41 -14.69
N ARG A 11 -12.24 -13.32 -14.91
CA ARG A 11 -13.08 -12.22 -14.38
C ARG A 11 -13.15 -12.18 -12.85
N ARG A 12 -12.87 -13.30 -12.18
CA ARG A 12 -12.88 -13.41 -10.70
C ARG A 12 -11.61 -12.86 -10.05
N PHE A 13 -10.47 -12.96 -10.73
CA PHE A 13 -9.17 -12.55 -10.17
C PHE A 13 -8.62 -11.25 -10.78
N LEU A 14 -8.88 -10.97 -12.06
CA LEU A 14 -8.35 -9.79 -12.74
C LEU A 14 -8.62 -8.46 -11.99
N PRO A 15 -9.84 -8.17 -11.49
CA PRO A 15 -10.09 -6.93 -10.76
C PRO A 15 -9.30 -6.83 -9.45
N ILE A 16 -9.12 -7.96 -8.75
CA ILE A 16 -8.34 -8.03 -7.52
C ILE A 16 -6.87 -7.79 -7.84
N PHE A 17 -6.33 -8.49 -8.84
CA PHE A 17 -4.96 -8.34 -9.30
C PHE A 17 -4.65 -6.90 -9.69
N VAL A 18 -5.48 -6.27 -10.53
CA VAL A 18 -5.28 -4.88 -10.97
C VAL A 18 -5.32 -3.92 -9.78
N THR A 19 -6.25 -4.10 -8.85
CA THR A 19 -6.38 -3.24 -7.67
C THR A 19 -5.16 -3.34 -6.75
N GLN A 20 -4.65 -4.57 -6.54
CA GLN A 20 -3.46 -4.79 -5.72
C GLN A 20 -2.19 -4.30 -6.42
N PHE A 21 -2.04 -4.57 -7.72
CA PHE A 21 -0.93 -4.09 -8.54
C PHE A 21 -0.86 -2.56 -8.55
N LEU A 22 -1.96 -1.88 -8.84
CA LEU A 22 -2.01 -0.41 -8.86
C LEU A 22 -1.74 0.17 -7.48
N GLY A 23 -2.23 -0.47 -6.40
CA GLY A 23 -1.92 -0.05 -5.03
C GLY A 23 -0.44 -0.17 -4.72
N ALA A 24 0.17 -1.33 -4.99
CA ALA A 24 1.59 -1.55 -4.77
C ALA A 24 2.45 -0.60 -5.63
N PHE A 25 2.07 -0.37 -6.88
CA PHE A 25 2.71 0.60 -7.75
C PHE A 25 2.62 2.02 -7.18
N ASN A 26 1.44 2.45 -6.75
CA ASN A 26 1.22 3.77 -6.17
C ASN A 26 2.08 3.99 -4.91
N ASP A 27 2.09 3.05 -3.98
CA ASP A 27 2.87 3.13 -2.74
C ASP A 27 4.38 3.29 -3.01
N ASN A 28 4.89 2.51 -3.96
CA ASN A 28 6.30 2.58 -4.35
C ASN A 28 6.60 3.87 -5.12
N LEU A 29 5.75 4.25 -6.09
CA LEU A 29 5.92 5.46 -6.87
C LEU A 29 5.94 6.70 -5.97
N PHE A 30 4.98 6.82 -5.05
CA PHE A 30 4.93 7.96 -4.13
C PHE A 30 6.17 8.03 -3.24
N ARG A 31 6.55 6.92 -2.60
CA ARG A 31 7.74 6.88 -1.74
C ARG A 31 9.00 7.26 -2.51
N THR A 32 9.21 6.64 -3.68
CA THR A 32 10.39 6.93 -4.51
C THR A 32 10.38 8.38 -4.99
N ALA A 33 9.26 8.90 -5.47
CA ALA A 33 9.15 10.30 -5.90
C ALA A 33 9.41 11.27 -4.75
N MET A 34 8.87 11.00 -3.56
CA MET A 34 9.11 11.79 -2.35
C MET A 34 10.59 11.81 -1.98
N VAL A 35 11.22 10.64 -1.91
CA VAL A 35 12.65 10.51 -1.56
C VAL A 35 13.51 11.24 -2.60
N LEU A 36 13.26 11.04 -3.89
CA LEU A 36 13.96 11.75 -4.97
C LEU A 36 13.79 13.28 -4.86
N LEU A 37 12.56 13.77 -4.65
CA LEU A 37 12.30 15.20 -4.49
C LEU A 37 13.07 15.78 -3.31
N VAL A 38 13.05 15.10 -2.16
CA VAL A 38 13.67 15.60 -0.94
C VAL A 38 15.19 15.60 -1.05
N ILE A 39 15.79 14.55 -1.62
CA ILE A 39 17.24 14.46 -1.80
C ILE A 39 17.72 15.48 -2.84
N TYR A 40 17.17 15.42 -4.05
CA TYR A 40 17.69 16.19 -5.18
C TYR A 40 17.13 17.62 -5.24
N GLY A 41 15.94 17.84 -4.68
CA GLY A 41 15.25 19.14 -4.74
C GLY A 41 15.43 20.01 -3.49
N ILE A 42 15.76 19.42 -2.32
CA ILE A 42 15.82 20.17 -1.05
C ILE A 42 17.18 20.06 -0.37
N TYR A 43 17.65 18.85 -0.09
CA TYR A 43 18.78 18.65 0.83
C TYR A 43 20.16 18.63 0.16
N GLY A 44 20.27 18.21 -1.10
CA GLY A 44 21.52 18.33 -1.88
C GLY A 44 22.75 17.61 -1.31
N ASP A 45 22.58 16.78 -0.27
CA ASP A 45 23.64 16.13 0.50
C ASP A 45 23.32 14.65 0.77
N ALA A 46 24.32 13.78 0.62
CA ALA A 46 24.19 12.33 0.72
C ALA A 46 24.02 11.83 2.16
N GLU A 47 24.53 12.55 3.16
CA GLU A 47 24.33 12.17 4.58
C GLU A 47 22.87 12.41 5.03
N GLN A 48 22.27 13.47 4.50
CA GLN A 48 20.87 13.81 4.75
C GLN A 48 19.91 12.85 4.04
N GLU A 49 20.29 12.31 2.88
CA GLU A 49 19.57 11.25 2.18
C GLU A 49 19.35 10.00 3.04
N ALA A 50 20.43 9.47 3.63
CA ALA A 50 20.37 8.23 4.41
C ALA A 50 19.47 8.42 5.64
N THR A 51 19.63 9.54 6.33
CA THR A 51 18.84 9.87 7.51
C THR A 51 17.36 10.05 7.18
N PHE A 52 17.04 10.81 6.12
CA PHE A 52 15.66 11.03 5.69
C PHE A 52 14.99 9.72 5.25
N SER A 53 15.68 8.92 4.46
CA SER A 53 15.17 7.63 3.98
C SER A 53 14.90 6.66 5.13
N ALA A 54 15.76 6.63 6.15
CA ALA A 54 15.56 5.84 7.35
C ALA A 54 14.32 6.30 8.15
N ILE A 55 14.15 7.62 8.35
CA ILE A 55 12.99 8.19 9.03
C ILE A 55 11.70 7.89 8.25
N ALA A 56 11.70 8.12 6.94
CA ALA A 56 10.56 7.84 6.07
C ALA A 56 10.17 6.35 6.08
N GLY A 57 11.16 5.45 5.99
CA GLY A 57 10.96 4.01 6.12
C GLY A 57 10.35 3.64 7.47
N GLY A 58 10.90 4.19 8.56
CA GLY A 58 10.41 3.99 9.92
C GLY A 58 8.98 4.47 10.11
N LEU A 59 8.64 5.67 9.64
CA LEU A 59 7.28 6.24 9.72
C LEU A 59 6.25 5.44 8.93
N PHE A 60 6.67 4.80 7.83
CA PHE A 60 5.78 3.93 7.08
C PHE A 60 5.55 2.58 7.75
N ILE A 61 6.60 1.98 8.33
CA ILE A 61 6.54 0.65 8.95
C ILE A 61 5.94 0.71 10.36
N ALA A 62 6.15 1.79 11.11
CA ALA A 62 5.71 1.91 12.50
C ALA A 62 4.19 1.69 12.68
N PRO A 63 3.30 2.29 11.87
CA PRO A 63 1.87 1.98 11.93
C PRO A 63 1.55 0.51 11.69
N PHE A 64 2.33 -0.16 10.83
CA PHE A 64 2.17 -1.58 10.54
C PHE A 64 2.41 -2.42 11.78
N PHE A 65 3.52 -2.15 12.47
CA PHE A 65 3.85 -2.84 13.71
C PHE A 65 2.82 -2.56 14.82
N LEU A 66 2.49 -1.28 15.04
CA LEU A 66 1.65 -0.84 16.16
C LEU A 66 0.16 -1.21 16.01
N LEU A 67 -0.36 -1.18 14.78
CA LEU A 67 -1.80 -1.37 14.50
C LEU A 67 -2.12 -2.74 13.90
N SER A 68 -1.13 -3.62 13.71
CA SER A 68 -1.31 -4.96 13.11
C SER A 68 -2.40 -5.79 13.78
N ALA A 69 -2.40 -5.85 15.11
CA ALA A 69 -3.39 -6.62 15.87
C ALA A 69 -4.82 -6.10 15.67
N LEU A 70 -4.99 -4.77 15.69
CA LEU A 70 -6.28 -4.13 15.45
C LEU A 70 -6.76 -4.36 14.01
N ALA A 71 -5.86 -4.25 13.04
CA ALA A 71 -6.15 -4.50 11.63
C ALA A 71 -6.58 -5.96 11.39
N GLY A 72 -5.92 -6.93 12.04
CA GLY A 72 -6.32 -8.34 11.97
C GLY A 72 -7.71 -8.58 12.52
N GLN A 73 -8.02 -8.07 13.71
CA GLN A 73 -9.34 -8.20 14.33
C GLN A 73 -10.46 -7.59 13.46
N LEU A 74 -10.21 -6.41 12.88
CA LEU A 74 -11.16 -5.77 11.96
C LEU A 74 -11.37 -6.59 10.69
N ALA A 75 -10.31 -7.19 10.14
CA ALA A 75 -10.40 -8.04 8.95
C ALA A 75 -11.24 -9.31 9.21
N ASP A 76 -11.19 -9.85 10.41
CA ASP A 76 -11.95 -11.06 10.78
C ASP A 76 -13.45 -10.76 10.96
N GLY A 77 -13.78 -9.69 11.69
CA GLY A 77 -15.14 -9.43 12.18
C GLY A 77 -16.09 -8.67 11.24
N ILE A 78 -15.59 -8.02 10.18
CA ILE A 78 -16.38 -7.14 9.30
C ILE A 78 -16.45 -7.70 7.87
N ASP A 79 -17.44 -7.26 7.10
CA ASP A 79 -17.51 -7.44 5.65
C ASP A 79 -16.26 -6.86 4.97
N LYS A 80 -15.47 -7.77 4.39
CA LYS A 80 -14.18 -7.48 3.75
C LYS A 80 -14.36 -6.51 2.58
N ALA A 81 -15.44 -6.65 1.82
CA ALA A 81 -15.71 -5.76 0.68
C ALA A 81 -16.04 -4.33 1.13
N ARG A 82 -16.65 -4.14 2.31
CA ARG A 82 -16.88 -2.81 2.88
C ARG A 82 -15.56 -2.17 3.30
N ILE A 83 -14.69 -2.91 4.00
CA ILE A 83 -13.41 -2.35 4.45
C ILE A 83 -12.50 -2.04 3.24
N VAL A 84 -12.39 -2.93 2.25
CA VAL A 84 -11.60 -2.66 1.04
C VAL A 84 -12.02 -1.35 0.37
N ARG A 85 -13.33 -1.11 0.22
CA ARG A 85 -13.83 0.14 -0.38
C ARG A 85 -13.48 1.37 0.46
N LEU A 86 -13.59 1.29 1.78
CA LEU A 86 -13.23 2.40 2.68
C LEU A 86 -11.73 2.71 2.59
N VAL A 87 -10.91 1.68 2.71
CA VAL A 87 -9.44 1.75 2.67
C VAL A 87 -8.99 2.30 1.33
N LYS A 88 -9.48 1.78 0.20
CA LYS A 88 -9.17 2.34 -1.13
C LYS A 88 -9.67 3.76 -1.36
N THR A 89 -10.78 4.16 -0.76
CA THR A 89 -11.23 5.55 -0.82
C THR A 89 -10.27 6.46 -0.04
N ALA A 90 -9.82 6.00 1.14
CA ALA A 90 -8.81 6.70 1.92
C ALA A 90 -7.47 6.80 1.17
N GLU A 91 -7.05 5.76 0.44
CA GLU A 91 -5.86 5.78 -0.43
C GLU A 91 -5.90 6.98 -1.38
N ILE A 92 -7.02 7.18 -2.09
CA ILE A 92 -7.15 8.28 -3.05
C ILE A 92 -7.00 9.63 -2.35
N LEU A 93 -7.63 9.82 -1.18
CA LEU A 93 -7.53 11.08 -0.43
C LEU A 93 -6.11 11.33 0.08
N ILE A 94 -5.45 10.30 0.61
CA ILE A 94 -4.06 10.38 1.06
C ILE A 94 -3.15 10.70 -0.12
N MET A 95 -3.42 10.12 -1.29
CA MET A 95 -2.62 10.37 -2.49
C MET A 95 -2.82 11.77 -3.06
N LEU A 96 -4.02 12.32 -3.01
CA LEU A 96 -4.25 13.73 -3.37
C LEU A 96 -3.47 14.66 -2.42
N PHE A 97 -3.46 14.34 -1.13
CA PHE A 97 -2.72 15.09 -0.12
C PHE A 97 -1.19 14.97 -0.31
N GLY A 98 -0.70 13.75 -0.60
CA GLY A 98 0.70 13.50 -0.91
C GLY A 98 1.15 14.17 -2.21
N ALA A 99 0.31 14.17 -3.24
CA ALA A 99 0.56 14.90 -4.48
C ALA A 99 0.66 16.41 -4.25
N ALA A 100 -0.20 16.99 -3.40
CA ALA A 100 -0.06 18.38 -2.98
C ALA A 100 1.26 18.62 -2.23
N GLY A 101 1.69 17.69 -1.37
CA GLY A 101 3.01 17.69 -0.73
C GLY A 101 4.16 17.73 -1.72
N LEU A 102 4.08 16.94 -2.79
CA LEU A 102 5.08 16.91 -3.85
C LEU A 102 5.11 18.23 -4.61
N LEU A 103 3.95 18.78 -4.99
CA LEU A 103 3.87 20.03 -5.75
C LEU A 103 4.32 21.26 -4.95
N LEU A 104 4.07 21.26 -3.64
CA LEU A 104 4.42 22.37 -2.74
C LEU A 104 5.83 22.24 -2.15
N HIS A 105 6.57 21.17 -2.48
CA HIS A 105 7.88 20.83 -1.88
C HIS A 105 7.85 20.85 -0.33
N ASN A 106 6.75 20.39 0.27
CA ASN A 106 6.52 20.49 1.71
C ASN A 106 6.83 19.15 2.40
N ILE A 107 7.99 19.06 3.05
CA ILE A 107 8.46 17.82 3.70
C ILE A 107 7.49 17.33 4.80
N PRO A 108 7.05 18.14 5.77
CA PRO A 108 6.05 17.70 6.75
C PRO A 108 4.79 17.10 6.12
N LEU A 109 4.31 17.72 5.03
CA LEU A 109 3.13 17.27 4.31
C LEU A 109 3.35 15.89 3.66
N LEU A 110 4.53 15.70 3.07
CA LEU A 110 4.96 14.43 2.48
C LEU A 110 5.09 13.32 3.53
N LEU A 111 5.74 13.60 4.66
CA LEU A 111 5.90 12.64 5.76
C LEU A 111 4.56 12.30 6.42
N ALA A 112 3.64 13.27 6.54
CA ALA A 112 2.29 13.02 7.02
C ALA A 112 1.52 12.11 6.06
N ALA A 113 1.58 12.37 4.75
CA ALA A 113 0.97 11.51 3.74
C ALA A 113 1.58 10.09 3.75
N LEU A 114 2.91 9.97 3.87
CA LEU A 114 3.60 8.68 3.97
C LEU A 114 3.18 7.90 5.22
N THR A 115 3.04 8.57 6.36
CA THR A 115 2.60 7.94 7.60
C THR A 115 1.14 7.50 7.49
N ALA A 116 0.27 8.32 6.90
CA ALA A 116 -1.11 7.97 6.62
C ALA A 116 -1.21 6.77 5.66
N MET A 117 -0.34 6.70 4.65
CA MET A 117 -0.20 5.52 3.78
C MET A 117 0.25 4.29 4.57
N GLY A 118 1.18 4.44 5.52
CA GLY A 118 1.56 3.35 6.43
C GLY A 118 0.36 2.81 7.20
N VAL A 119 -0.43 3.70 7.82
CA VAL A 119 -1.68 3.32 8.53
C VAL A 119 -2.65 2.61 7.59
N HIS A 120 -2.90 3.18 6.42
CA HIS A 120 -3.74 2.60 5.39
C HIS A 120 -3.31 1.17 5.02
N SER A 121 -2.02 0.98 4.74
CA SER A 121 -1.46 -0.30 4.34
C SER A 121 -1.49 -1.34 5.46
N THR A 122 -1.46 -0.93 6.73
CA THR A 122 -1.71 -1.82 7.89
C THR A 122 -3.09 -2.46 7.83
N PHE A 123 -4.13 -1.68 7.53
CA PHE A 123 -5.50 -2.20 7.45
C PHE A 123 -5.72 -2.98 6.15
N PHE A 124 -5.13 -2.55 5.04
CA PHE A 124 -5.27 -3.24 3.76
C PHE A 124 -4.58 -4.62 3.75
N GLY A 125 -3.45 -4.76 4.45
CA GLY A 125 -2.59 -5.94 4.43
C GLY A 125 -3.31 -7.27 4.76
N PRO A 126 -3.97 -7.43 5.92
CA PRO A 126 -4.70 -8.65 6.24
C PRO A 126 -5.86 -8.93 5.27
N ILE A 127 -6.52 -7.87 4.81
CA ILE A 127 -7.74 -7.97 4.02
C ILE A 127 -7.45 -8.39 2.58
N LYS A 128 -6.37 -7.89 1.99
CA LYS A 128 -5.97 -8.23 0.61
C LYS A 128 -5.65 -9.72 0.44
N TYR A 129 -5.19 -10.38 1.50
CA TYR A 129 -4.98 -11.84 1.52
C TYR A 129 -6.25 -12.59 1.92
N ALA A 130 -7.06 -12.07 2.84
CA ALA A 130 -8.32 -12.70 3.24
C ALA A 130 -9.38 -12.77 2.13
N ILE A 131 -9.32 -11.87 1.13
CA ILE A 131 -10.26 -11.84 0.00
C ILE A 131 -9.92 -12.87 -1.09
N LEU A 132 -8.65 -13.31 -1.17
CA LEU A 132 -8.19 -14.25 -2.20
C LEU A 132 -8.88 -15.62 -2.12
N PRO A 133 -8.94 -16.30 -0.96
CA PRO A 133 -9.65 -17.58 -0.83
C PRO A 133 -11.17 -17.50 -1.07
N GLN A 134 -11.75 -16.30 -1.05
CA GLN A 134 -13.18 -16.11 -1.32
C GLN A 134 -13.49 -16.04 -2.82
N HIS A 135 -12.48 -15.76 -3.66
CA HIS A 135 -12.64 -15.55 -5.10
C HIS A 135 -11.88 -16.57 -5.95
N LEU A 136 -11.00 -17.38 -5.33
CA LEU A 136 -10.18 -18.40 -5.97
C LEU A 136 -10.57 -19.79 -5.48
N GLU A 137 -10.40 -20.79 -6.34
CA GLU A 137 -10.55 -22.19 -5.94
C GLU A 137 -9.37 -22.62 -5.05
N ARG A 138 -9.56 -23.68 -4.23
CA ARG A 138 -8.59 -24.07 -3.19
C ARG A 138 -7.19 -24.35 -3.75
N ASP A 139 -7.10 -24.91 -4.95
CA ASP A 139 -5.85 -25.21 -5.65
C ASP A 139 -5.25 -23.99 -6.37
N GLU A 140 -6.02 -22.92 -6.55
CA GLU A 140 -5.59 -21.66 -7.16
C GLU A 140 -5.06 -20.64 -6.13
N VAL A 141 -5.42 -20.76 -4.85
CA VAL A 141 -5.07 -19.78 -3.80
C VAL A 141 -3.56 -19.53 -3.73
N LEU A 142 -2.74 -20.59 -3.79
CA LEU A 142 -1.28 -20.47 -3.72
C LEU A 142 -0.73 -19.70 -4.93
N GLY A 143 -1.20 -20.02 -6.14
CA GLY A 143 -0.79 -19.36 -7.37
C GLY A 143 -1.26 -17.91 -7.42
N GLY A 144 -2.51 -17.65 -7.02
CA GLY A 144 -3.07 -16.30 -6.97
C GLY A 144 -2.39 -15.41 -5.93
N THR A 145 -1.99 -15.98 -4.78
CA THR A 145 -1.22 -15.24 -3.76
C THR A 145 0.16 -14.85 -4.27
N GLY A 146 0.83 -15.72 -5.04
CA GLY A 146 2.15 -15.41 -5.61
C GLY A 146 2.15 -14.35 -6.72
N LEU A 147 0.97 -14.02 -7.27
CA LEU A 147 0.83 -13.01 -8.31
C LEU A 147 0.59 -11.59 -7.78
N VAL A 148 0.27 -11.42 -6.50
CA VAL A 148 -0.11 -10.12 -5.89
C VAL A 148 0.82 -9.66 -4.79
#